data_AF-A0A952I915-F1
#
_entry.id   AF-A0A952I915-F1
#
_cell.length_a   1.000
_cell.length_b   1.000
_cell.length_c   1.000
_cell.angle_alpha   90.00
_cell.angle_beta   90.00
_cell.angle_gamma   90.00
#
_symmetry.space_group_name_H-M   'P 1'
#
loop_
_entity.id
_entity.type
_entity.pdbx_description
1 polymer ?
#
loop_
_entity_poly.entity_id
_entity_poly.type
_entity_poly.pdbx_seq_one_letter_code
_entity_poly.pdbx_strand_id
1 'polypeptide(L)'
;MRKINRQKTIQLKRKKYHVLFNRFVFFSTCILVIFCWIFNSINTINPSWFLPKEGFRMEVWDTLRVMKRYDGITCDRIGDGAEKPSQWDRYLWLNDNVTNEELFSMMDLDDGHLIGFGFIILLNREYKNITEVLRKPDQYDDKWITYFCGCTGKFYTVQDFLIENFLRKRVVNAQNILIQPNTEQLKIIEKYWDNTRIDKELNGLYFHKIGSY
;
A
#
# COMPACT_ATOMS: atom_id res chain seq x y z
N MET A 1 55.66 53.70 25.15
CA MET A 1 54.22 53.39 25.31
C MET A 1 53.42 53.19 24.00
N ARG A 2 53.57 54.02 22.94
CA ARG A 2 52.74 53.89 21.71
C ARG A 2 52.83 52.55 20.96
N LYS A 3 54.00 51.90 20.91
CA LYS A 3 54.18 50.59 20.23
C LYS A 3 53.40 49.44 20.91
N ILE A 4 53.34 49.43 22.25
CA ILE A 4 52.64 48.40 23.04
C ILE A 4 51.12 48.49 22.83
N ASN A 5 50.58 49.71 22.80
CA ASN A 5 49.15 49.91 22.52
C ASN A 5 48.78 49.47 21.09
N ARG A 6 49.62 49.73 20.10
CA ARG A 6 49.40 49.29 18.70
C ARG A 6 49.41 47.76 18.56
N GLN A 7 50.30 47.07 19.27
CA GLN A 7 50.33 45.60 19.29
C GLN A 7 49.11 45.00 19.99
N LYS A 8 48.65 45.58 21.11
CA LYS A 8 47.41 45.17 21.79
C LYS A 8 46.18 45.35 20.90
N THR A 9 46.08 46.44 20.14
CA THR A 9 44.97 46.66 19.18
C THR A 9 44.98 45.65 18.03
N ILE A 10 46.16 45.27 17.52
CA ILE A 10 46.29 44.26 16.45
C ILE A 10 45.90 42.87 16.96
N GLN A 11 46.29 42.49 18.18
CA GLN A 11 45.88 41.22 18.79
C GLN A 11 44.38 41.15 19.06
N LEU A 12 43.77 42.24 19.56
CA LEU A 12 42.32 42.34 19.75
C LEU A 12 41.55 42.21 18.42
N LYS A 13 42.03 42.85 17.35
CA LYS A 13 41.46 42.70 16.01
C LYS A 13 41.56 41.25 15.52
N ARG A 14 42.73 40.60 15.61
CA ARG A 14 42.91 39.19 15.21
C ARG A 14 41.99 38.23 15.98
N LYS A 15 41.83 38.42 17.30
CA LYS A 15 40.90 37.63 18.12
C LYS A 15 39.44 37.82 17.68
N LYS A 16 39.05 39.05 17.34
CA LYS A 16 37.71 39.36 16.81
C LYS A 16 37.48 38.71 15.43
N TYR A 17 38.46 38.77 14.52
CA TYR A 17 38.38 38.11 13.22
C TYR A 17 38.32 36.57 13.35
N HIS A 18 39.09 35.97 14.24
CA HIS A 18 39.05 34.53 14.49
C HIS A 18 37.70 34.07 15.05
N VAL A 19 37.09 34.84 15.96
CA VAL A 19 35.74 34.54 16.48
C VAL A 19 34.67 34.69 15.39
N LEU A 20 34.76 35.72 14.53
CA LEU A 20 33.84 35.91 13.42
C LEU A 20 33.99 34.80 12.35
N PHE A 21 35.23 34.41 12.03
CA PHE A 21 35.52 33.34 11.10
C PHE A 21 34.99 31.99 11.61
N ASN A 22 35.24 31.64 12.89
CA ASN A 22 34.70 30.41 13.47
C ASN A 22 33.17 30.38 13.49
N ARG A 23 32.50 31.52 13.73
CA ARG A 23 31.03 31.61 13.63
C ARG A 23 30.58 31.37 12.19
N PHE A 24 31.22 31.99 11.21
CA PHE A 24 30.90 31.80 9.79
C PHE A 24 31.10 30.35 9.35
N VAL A 25 32.22 29.73 9.70
CA VAL A 25 32.51 28.32 9.39
C VAL A 25 31.43 27.42 10.01
N PHE A 26 31.09 27.63 11.30
CA PHE A 26 30.03 26.86 11.96
C PHE A 26 28.67 27.00 11.26
N PHE A 27 28.26 28.22 10.91
CA PHE A 27 27.02 28.45 10.16
C PHE A 27 27.05 27.77 8.79
N SER A 28 28.16 27.86 8.05
CA SER A 28 28.29 27.19 6.75
C SER A 28 28.21 25.67 6.87
N THR A 29 28.79 25.09 7.93
CA THR A 29 28.73 23.65 8.17
C THR A 29 27.32 23.20 8.53
N CYS A 30 26.59 23.97 9.36
CA CYS A 30 25.19 23.66 9.67
C CYS A 30 24.30 23.71 8.43
N ILE A 31 24.49 24.71 7.57
CA ILE A 31 23.75 24.84 6.31
C ILE A 31 24.03 23.64 5.41
N LEU A 32 25.30 23.24 5.25
CA LEU A 32 25.66 22.07 4.45
C LEU A 32 25.03 20.77 4.99
N VAL A 33 25.02 20.57 6.31
CA VAL A 33 24.36 19.39 6.92
C VAL A 33 22.86 19.37 6.64
N ILE A 34 22.18 20.53 6.74
CA ILE A 34 20.75 20.64 6.41
C ILE A 34 20.51 20.34 4.93
N PHE A 35 21.33 20.88 4.02
CA PHE A 35 21.22 20.58 2.59
C PHE A 35 21.46 19.11 2.28
N CYS A 36 22.47 18.48 2.89
CA CYS A 36 22.71 17.05 2.75
C CYS A 36 21.53 16.24 3.27
N TRP A 37 20.93 16.63 4.40
CA TRP A 37 19.76 15.96 4.95
C TRP A 37 18.56 16.07 4.03
N ILE A 38 18.23 17.27 3.53
CA ILE A 38 17.14 17.50 2.57
C ILE A 38 17.38 16.72 1.28
N PHE A 39 18.59 16.78 0.72
CA PHE A 39 18.91 16.09 -0.53
C PHE A 39 18.83 14.56 -0.38
N ASN A 40 19.27 14.03 0.76
CA ASN A 40 19.15 12.60 1.05
C ASN A 40 17.67 12.19 1.24
N SER A 41 16.87 13.01 1.95
CA SER A 41 15.43 12.79 2.07
C SER A 41 14.71 12.84 0.72
N ILE A 42 15.06 13.75 -0.18
CA ILE A 42 14.46 13.81 -1.53
C ILE A 42 14.82 12.57 -2.34
N ASN A 43 16.08 12.09 -2.28
CA ASN A 43 16.51 10.88 -2.99
C ASN A 43 15.88 9.59 -2.45
N THR A 44 15.38 9.59 -1.20
CA THR A 44 14.58 8.45 -0.69
C THR A 44 13.15 8.44 -1.23
N ILE A 45 12.66 9.53 -1.81
CA ILE A 45 11.33 9.57 -2.41
C ILE A 45 11.44 9.09 -3.85
N ASN A 46 10.92 7.89 -4.12
CA ASN A 46 10.94 7.31 -5.47
C ASN A 46 10.14 8.21 -6.44
N PRO A 47 10.80 8.88 -7.41
CA PRO A 47 10.15 9.89 -8.23
C PRO A 47 9.05 9.31 -9.14
N SER A 48 9.08 8.00 -9.39
CA SER A 48 8.08 7.27 -10.20
C SER A 48 6.66 7.34 -9.63
N TRP A 49 6.50 7.69 -8.35
CA TRP A 49 5.18 7.79 -7.71
C TRP A 49 4.52 9.16 -7.81
N PHE A 50 5.20 10.21 -8.28
CA PHE A 50 4.62 11.55 -8.40
C PHE A 50 3.80 11.76 -9.66
N LEU A 51 4.12 11.05 -10.73
CA LEU A 51 3.32 11.05 -11.95
C LEU A 51 2.35 9.87 -11.92
N PRO A 52 1.12 10.02 -12.47
CA PRO A 52 0.21 8.88 -12.63
C PRO A 52 0.89 7.79 -13.46
N LYS A 53 0.90 6.56 -12.92
CA LYS A 53 1.29 5.38 -13.69
C LYS A 53 0.29 5.19 -14.83
N GLU A 54 0.77 4.71 -15.97
CA GLU A 54 -0.11 4.32 -17.08
C GLU A 54 -1.21 3.37 -16.59
N GLY A 55 -2.43 3.58 -17.08
CA GLY A 55 -3.61 2.84 -16.63
C GLY A 55 -4.39 3.48 -15.48
N PHE A 56 -3.95 4.64 -14.95
CA PHE A 56 -4.66 5.34 -13.87
C PHE A 56 -4.91 6.82 -14.16
N ARG A 57 -6.12 7.29 -13.85
CA ARG A 57 -6.38 8.73 -13.70
C ARG A 57 -5.64 9.30 -12.49
N MET A 58 -5.43 10.62 -12.50
CA MET A 58 -4.66 11.33 -11.47
C MET A 58 -5.26 11.14 -10.07
N GLU A 59 -6.59 11.24 -9.94
CA GLU A 59 -7.30 11.13 -8.66
C GLU A 59 -7.22 9.72 -8.08
N VAL A 60 -7.24 8.70 -8.95
CA VAL A 60 -7.08 7.30 -8.57
C VAL A 60 -5.65 7.07 -8.11
N TRP A 61 -4.66 7.50 -8.88
CA TRP A 61 -3.26 7.35 -8.52
C TRP A 61 -2.90 8.06 -7.22
N ASP A 62 -3.41 9.28 -7.00
CA ASP A 62 -3.21 10.01 -5.75
C ASP A 62 -3.83 9.26 -4.57
N THR A 63 -5.00 8.67 -4.75
CA THR A 63 -5.63 7.83 -3.72
C THR A 63 -4.78 6.59 -3.41
N LEU A 64 -4.29 5.88 -4.42
CA LEU A 64 -3.43 4.71 -4.27
C LEU A 64 -2.10 5.07 -3.56
N ARG A 65 -1.52 6.24 -3.87
CA ARG A 65 -0.31 6.75 -3.20
C ARG A 65 -0.52 6.96 -1.70
N VAL A 66 -1.69 7.48 -1.32
CA VAL A 66 -2.04 7.63 0.10
C VAL A 66 -2.26 6.25 0.72
N MET A 67 -2.99 5.37 0.03
CA MET A 67 -3.30 4.04 0.55
C MET A 67 -2.08 3.15 0.76
N LYS A 68 -1.05 3.29 -0.07
CA LYS A 68 0.25 2.62 0.08
C LYS A 68 0.94 2.91 1.42
N ARG A 69 0.58 4.01 2.10
CA ARG A 69 1.18 4.36 3.40
C ARG A 69 0.56 3.59 4.58
N TYR A 70 -0.48 2.79 4.35
CA TYR A 70 -1.10 1.97 5.38
C TYR A 70 -0.46 0.57 5.40
N ASP A 71 -0.17 0.07 6.60
CA ASP A 71 0.48 -1.24 6.82
C ASP A 71 -0.50 -2.42 6.77
N GLY A 72 -1.34 -2.49 5.73
CA GLY A 72 -2.26 -3.61 5.57
C GLY A 72 -3.63 -3.27 5.02
N ILE A 73 -4.35 -4.31 4.64
CA ILE A 73 -5.78 -4.27 4.36
C ILE A 73 -6.53 -4.46 5.68
N THR A 74 -7.55 -3.66 5.93
CA THR A 74 -8.38 -3.73 7.14
C THR A 74 -9.83 -3.90 6.77
N CYS A 75 -10.60 -4.63 7.58
CA CYS A 75 -12.06 -4.59 7.47
C CYS A 75 -12.62 -3.22 7.94
N ASP A 76 -13.94 -3.06 7.96
CA ASP A 76 -14.62 -1.79 8.29
C ASP A 76 -14.38 -1.32 9.74
N ARG A 77 -13.87 -2.21 10.61
CA ARG A 77 -13.68 -2.00 12.05
C ARG A 77 -12.40 -2.66 12.56
N ILE A 78 -11.61 -1.94 13.35
CA ILE A 78 -10.39 -2.46 13.99
C ILE A 78 -10.36 -2.20 15.50
N GLY A 79 -9.61 -3.03 16.23
CA GLY A 79 -9.35 -2.89 17.67
C GLY A 79 -10.54 -3.12 18.61
N ASP A 80 -10.27 -3.00 19.91
CA ASP A 80 -11.26 -3.03 20.99
C ASP A 80 -12.04 -1.72 21.01
N GLY A 81 -13.13 -1.67 20.22
CA GLY A 81 -13.93 -0.46 20.04
C GLY A 81 -14.59 -0.35 18.67
N ALA A 82 -14.23 -1.24 17.74
CA ALA A 82 -14.73 -1.23 16.38
C ALA A 82 -14.50 0.12 15.70
N GLU A 83 -13.31 0.69 15.89
CA GLU A 83 -12.94 1.98 15.31
C GLU A 83 -12.81 1.85 13.79
N LYS A 84 -13.27 2.88 13.07
CA LYS A 84 -13.14 2.94 11.63
C LYS A 84 -11.64 3.07 11.27
N PRO A 85 -11.07 2.16 10.46
CA PRO A 85 -9.69 2.29 10.04
C PRO A 85 -9.47 3.55 9.21
N SER A 86 -8.28 4.13 9.34
CA SER A 86 -7.87 5.36 8.65
C SER A 86 -7.93 5.26 7.11
N GLN A 87 -7.86 4.04 6.58
CA GLN A 87 -7.94 3.77 5.14
C GLN A 87 -9.35 3.53 4.60
N TRP A 88 -10.35 3.36 5.48
CA TRP A 88 -11.68 2.88 5.07
C TRP A 88 -12.39 3.84 4.11
N ASP A 89 -12.34 5.15 4.37
CA ASP A 89 -12.99 6.14 3.49
C ASP A 89 -12.35 6.17 2.09
N ARG A 90 -11.04 5.88 1.99
CA ARG A 90 -10.34 5.79 0.70
C ARG A 90 -10.71 4.51 -0.04
N TYR A 91 -10.83 3.40 0.69
CA TYR A 91 -11.35 2.15 0.12
C TYR A 91 -12.76 2.34 -0.45
N LEU A 92 -13.67 2.97 0.31
CA LEU A 92 -15.02 3.30 -0.17
C LEU A 92 -14.97 4.18 -1.42
N TRP A 93 -14.14 5.23 -1.39
CA TRP A 93 -13.97 6.10 -2.54
C TRP A 93 -13.47 5.33 -3.78
N LEU A 94 -12.47 4.44 -3.64
CA LEU A 94 -12.00 3.58 -4.73
C LEU A 94 -13.14 2.70 -5.27
N ASN A 95 -13.88 2.06 -4.36
CA ASN A 95 -15.00 1.18 -4.68
C ASN A 95 -16.12 1.89 -5.45
N ASP A 96 -16.28 3.20 -5.29
CA ASP A 96 -17.37 3.95 -5.92
C ASP A 96 -16.93 4.66 -7.21
N ASN A 97 -15.65 5.04 -7.34
CA ASN A 97 -15.19 5.98 -8.37
C ASN A 97 -14.24 5.39 -9.42
N VAL A 98 -13.61 4.25 -9.14
CA VAL A 98 -12.58 3.66 -10.03
C VAL A 98 -13.24 2.76 -11.07
N THR A 99 -12.77 2.76 -12.31
CA THR A 99 -13.31 1.84 -13.35
C THR A 99 -12.79 0.42 -13.16
N ASN A 100 -13.44 -0.57 -13.78
CA ASN A 100 -12.96 -1.96 -13.69
C ASN A 100 -11.61 -2.14 -14.39
N GLU A 101 -11.32 -1.36 -15.42
CA GLU A 101 -10.03 -1.35 -16.13
C GLU A 101 -8.90 -0.80 -15.26
N GLU A 102 -9.16 0.28 -14.52
CA GLU A 102 -8.21 0.83 -13.54
C GLU A 102 -7.99 -0.17 -12.40
N LEU A 103 -9.05 -0.81 -11.87
CA LEU A 103 -8.92 -1.86 -10.85
C LEU A 103 -8.13 -3.07 -11.37
N PHE A 104 -8.34 -3.46 -12.63
CA PHE A 104 -7.59 -4.54 -13.25
C PHE A 104 -6.11 -4.16 -13.40
N SER A 105 -5.81 -2.90 -13.75
CA SER A 105 -4.45 -2.37 -13.81
C SER A 105 -3.75 -2.35 -12.43
N MET A 106 -4.51 -2.42 -11.32
CA MET A 106 -3.93 -2.56 -9.98
C MET A 106 -3.26 -3.92 -9.77
N MET A 107 -3.62 -4.94 -10.55
CA MET A 107 -2.98 -6.26 -10.51
C MET A 107 -1.51 -6.18 -10.93
N ASP A 108 -1.14 -5.19 -11.75
CA ASP A 108 0.23 -4.97 -12.25
C ASP A 108 1.05 -4.03 -11.33
N LEU A 109 0.59 -3.78 -10.10
CA LEU A 109 1.33 -2.99 -9.12
C LEU A 109 2.33 -3.85 -8.35
N ASP A 110 3.42 -3.23 -7.89
CA ASP A 110 4.43 -3.92 -7.08
C ASP A 110 3.96 -4.14 -5.63
N ASP A 111 2.98 -3.37 -5.19
CA ASP A 111 2.49 -3.36 -3.82
C ASP A 111 1.36 -4.39 -3.63
N GLY A 112 1.61 -5.39 -2.78
CA GLY A 112 0.67 -6.48 -2.53
C GLY A 112 -0.67 -6.01 -1.95
N HIS A 113 -0.67 -5.00 -1.07
CA HIS A 113 -1.89 -4.49 -0.46
C HIS A 113 -2.76 -3.77 -1.49
N LEU A 114 -2.15 -2.97 -2.36
CA LEU A 114 -2.88 -2.34 -3.46
C LEU A 114 -3.47 -3.39 -4.41
N ILE A 115 -2.73 -4.46 -4.75
CA ILE A 115 -3.29 -5.59 -5.51
C ILE A 115 -4.51 -6.17 -4.77
N GLY A 116 -4.38 -6.44 -3.48
CA GLY A 116 -5.47 -7.01 -2.68
C GLY A 116 -6.72 -6.12 -2.63
N PHE A 117 -6.57 -4.79 -2.50
CA PHE A 117 -7.70 -3.86 -2.56
C PHE A 117 -8.41 -3.92 -3.91
N GLY A 118 -7.65 -3.84 -5.01
CA GLY A 118 -8.21 -3.88 -6.36
C GLY A 118 -9.01 -5.17 -6.58
N PHE A 119 -8.46 -6.30 -6.12
CA PHE A 119 -9.10 -7.60 -6.24
C PHE A 119 -10.40 -7.70 -5.43
N ILE A 120 -10.40 -7.26 -4.16
CA ILE A 120 -11.62 -7.26 -3.33
C ILE A 120 -12.73 -6.45 -4.01
N ILE A 121 -12.39 -5.28 -4.58
CA ILE A 121 -13.38 -4.44 -5.26
C ILE A 121 -13.90 -5.14 -6.53
N LEU A 122 -13.02 -5.75 -7.34
CA LEU A 122 -13.43 -6.53 -8.52
C LEU A 122 -14.35 -7.70 -8.13
N LEU A 123 -14.05 -8.41 -7.03
CA LEU A 123 -14.91 -9.48 -6.50
C LEU A 123 -16.28 -8.95 -6.05
N ASN A 124 -16.30 -7.81 -5.37
CA ASN A 124 -17.54 -7.20 -4.88
C ASN A 124 -18.43 -6.70 -6.01
N ARG A 125 -17.84 -6.29 -7.13
CA ARG A 125 -18.54 -5.85 -8.34
C ARG A 125 -18.89 -6.98 -9.31
N GLU A 126 -18.65 -8.25 -8.93
CA GLU A 126 -18.89 -9.42 -9.77
C GLU A 126 -18.24 -9.30 -11.16
N TYR A 127 -17.00 -8.81 -11.20
CA TYR A 127 -16.31 -8.56 -12.46
C TYR A 127 -16.20 -9.85 -13.31
N LYS A 128 -16.70 -9.78 -14.55
CA LYS A 128 -16.83 -10.96 -15.43
C LYS A 128 -15.51 -11.67 -15.72
N ASN A 129 -14.40 -10.94 -15.74
CA ASN A 129 -13.08 -11.49 -16.05
C ASN A 129 -12.25 -11.80 -14.79
N ILE A 130 -12.89 -12.02 -13.64
CA ILE A 130 -12.17 -12.38 -12.41
C ILE A 130 -11.30 -13.64 -12.58
N THR A 131 -11.71 -14.57 -13.46
CA THR A 131 -10.93 -15.75 -13.81
C THR A 131 -9.56 -15.40 -14.38
N GLU A 132 -9.44 -14.32 -15.15
CA GLU A 132 -8.14 -13.89 -15.72
C GLU A 132 -7.15 -13.49 -14.62
N VAL A 133 -7.64 -12.84 -13.56
CA VAL A 133 -6.81 -12.48 -12.40
C VAL A 133 -6.28 -13.74 -11.70
N LEU A 134 -7.09 -14.81 -11.66
CA LEU A 134 -6.72 -16.07 -11.03
C LEU A 134 -5.80 -16.95 -11.88
N ARG A 135 -5.57 -16.64 -13.17
CA ARG A 135 -4.79 -17.54 -14.07
C ARG A 135 -3.29 -17.51 -13.84
N LYS A 136 -2.76 -16.45 -13.24
CA LYS A 136 -1.32 -16.27 -12.98
C LYS A 136 -1.06 -15.76 -11.56
N PRO A 137 -1.52 -16.45 -10.51
CA PRO A 137 -1.33 -15.99 -9.15
C PRO A 137 0.13 -16.16 -8.70
N ASP A 138 0.91 -17.01 -9.37
CA ASP A 138 2.35 -17.23 -9.19
C ASP A 138 3.20 -16.00 -9.52
N GLN A 139 2.69 -15.07 -10.34
CA GLN A 139 3.36 -13.80 -10.61
C GLN A 139 3.48 -12.89 -9.37
N TYR A 140 2.87 -13.30 -8.24
CA TYR A 140 2.87 -12.56 -6.99
C TYR A 140 3.55 -13.32 -5.83
N ASP A 141 4.31 -14.38 -6.10
CA ASP A 141 4.91 -15.24 -5.07
C ASP A 141 5.87 -14.51 -4.11
N ASP A 142 6.43 -13.38 -4.51
CA ASP A 142 7.32 -12.54 -3.71
C ASP A 142 6.59 -11.41 -2.95
N LYS A 143 5.28 -11.25 -3.17
CA LYS A 143 4.47 -10.16 -2.60
C LYS A 143 3.62 -10.65 -1.44
N TRP A 144 3.54 -9.82 -0.42
CA TRP A 144 2.84 -10.13 0.83
C TRP A 144 1.72 -9.14 1.11
N ILE A 145 0.67 -9.63 1.77
CA ILE A 145 -0.45 -8.86 2.28
C ILE A 145 -0.56 -9.11 3.77
N THR A 146 -0.68 -8.02 4.52
CA THR A 146 -1.17 -8.04 5.90
C THR A 146 -2.65 -7.72 5.88
N TYR A 147 -3.46 -8.55 6.53
CA TYR A 147 -4.90 -8.34 6.66
C TYR A 147 -5.29 -8.32 8.13
N PHE A 148 -6.02 -7.29 8.54
CA PHE A 148 -6.49 -7.13 9.92
C PHE A 148 -8.00 -6.93 9.97
N CYS A 149 -8.67 -7.65 10.87
CA CYS A 149 -10.06 -7.38 11.19
C CYS A 149 -10.28 -7.52 12.69
N GLY A 150 -10.78 -6.45 13.32
CA GLY A 150 -10.81 -6.34 14.78
C GLY A 150 -9.42 -6.59 15.39
N CYS A 151 -9.32 -7.57 16.28
CA CYS A 151 -8.06 -7.98 16.94
C CYS A 151 -7.40 -9.20 16.26
N THR A 152 -7.88 -9.61 15.09
CA THR A 152 -7.31 -10.75 14.33
C THR A 152 -6.53 -10.23 13.14
N GLY A 153 -5.27 -10.63 13.04
CA GLY A 153 -4.39 -10.35 11.89
C GLY A 153 -3.93 -11.63 11.21
N LYS A 154 -3.73 -11.58 9.89
CA LYS A 154 -3.14 -12.65 9.10
C LYS A 154 -2.16 -12.10 8.06
N PHE A 155 -1.13 -12.88 7.80
CA PHE A 155 -0.15 -12.62 6.73
C PHE A 155 -0.42 -13.60 5.60
N TYR A 156 -0.45 -13.09 4.38
CA TYR A 156 -0.72 -13.85 3.17
C TYR A 156 0.35 -13.58 2.13
N THR A 157 0.70 -14.58 1.31
CA THR A 157 1.16 -14.27 -0.04
C THR A 157 -0.01 -13.67 -0.82
N VAL A 158 0.25 -12.79 -1.78
CA VAL A 158 -0.83 -12.24 -2.62
C VAL A 158 -1.63 -13.37 -3.25
N GLN A 159 -0.97 -14.41 -3.79
CA GLN A 159 -1.62 -15.62 -4.30
C GLN A 159 -2.66 -16.22 -3.34
N ASP A 160 -2.24 -16.51 -2.09
CA ASP A 160 -3.13 -17.12 -1.10
C ASP A 160 -4.29 -16.18 -0.75
N PHE A 161 -4.02 -14.88 -0.69
CA PHE A 161 -5.06 -13.88 -0.44
C PHE A 161 -6.12 -13.86 -1.56
N LEU A 162 -5.71 -13.88 -2.83
CA LEU A 162 -6.62 -13.87 -3.98
C LEU A 162 -7.49 -15.14 -3.98
N ILE A 163 -6.86 -16.31 -3.83
CA ILE A 163 -7.56 -17.59 -3.83
C ILE A 163 -8.54 -17.68 -2.66
N GLU A 164 -8.10 -17.35 -1.44
CA GLU A 164 -8.94 -17.41 -0.24
C GLU A 164 -10.17 -16.52 -0.35
N ASN A 165 -9.98 -15.25 -0.75
CA ASN A 165 -11.09 -14.30 -0.87
C ASN A 165 -12.04 -14.69 -2.00
N PHE A 166 -11.53 -15.26 -3.09
CA PHE A 166 -12.37 -15.76 -4.18
C PHE A 166 -13.24 -16.94 -3.72
N LEU A 167 -12.67 -17.95 -3.07
CA LEU A 167 -13.42 -19.11 -2.58
C LEU A 167 -14.48 -18.73 -1.53
N ARG A 168 -14.20 -17.72 -0.70
CA ARG A 168 -15.17 -17.19 0.28
C ARG A 168 -16.28 -16.34 -0.34
N LYS A 169 -16.07 -15.80 -1.55
CA LYS A 169 -17.08 -15.03 -2.28
C LYS A 169 -17.95 -15.97 -3.12
N ARG A 170 -19.12 -16.32 -2.59
CA ARG A 170 -20.10 -17.15 -3.30
C ARG A 170 -20.95 -16.29 -4.22
N VAL A 171 -20.86 -16.54 -5.52
CA VAL A 171 -21.81 -15.98 -6.50
C VAL A 171 -22.84 -17.05 -6.82
N VAL A 172 -24.12 -16.72 -6.66
CA VAL A 172 -25.25 -17.61 -6.95
C VAL A 172 -26.15 -17.00 -8.01
N ASN A 173 -26.84 -17.85 -8.79
CA ASN A 173 -27.86 -17.36 -9.74
C ASN A 173 -29.19 -17.01 -9.03
N ALA A 174 -30.18 -16.57 -9.81
CA ALA A 174 -31.52 -16.23 -9.31
C ALA A 174 -32.25 -17.40 -8.61
N GLN A 175 -31.80 -18.63 -8.81
CA GLN A 175 -32.32 -19.86 -8.18
C GLN A 175 -31.47 -20.30 -6.96
N ASN A 176 -30.58 -19.45 -6.46
CA ASN A 176 -29.63 -19.75 -5.36
C ASN A 176 -28.66 -20.90 -5.66
N ILE A 177 -28.41 -21.22 -6.93
CA ILE A 177 -27.42 -22.23 -7.33
C ILE A 177 -26.05 -21.53 -7.41
N LEU A 178 -25.03 -22.13 -6.77
CA LEU A 178 -23.65 -21.64 -6.83
C LEU A 178 -23.13 -21.68 -8.27
N ILE A 179 -22.72 -20.52 -8.79
CA ILE A 179 -22.16 -20.37 -10.14
C ILE A 179 -20.68 -20.01 -10.12
N GLN A 180 -20.14 -19.52 -9.01
CA GLN A 180 -18.70 -19.39 -8.79
C GLN A 180 -18.31 -19.91 -7.39
N PRO A 181 -17.18 -20.62 -7.27
CA PRO A 181 -16.28 -21.02 -8.35
C PRO A 181 -16.87 -22.07 -9.31
N ASN A 182 -16.57 -21.96 -10.60
CA ASN A 182 -16.93 -22.94 -11.63
C ASN A 182 -15.80 -23.98 -11.84
N THR A 183 -16.04 -25.00 -12.68
CA THR A 183 -15.07 -26.08 -12.93
C THR A 183 -13.71 -25.59 -13.45
N GLU A 184 -13.66 -24.54 -14.27
CA GLU A 184 -12.39 -23.98 -14.77
C GLU A 184 -11.62 -23.30 -13.63
N GLN A 185 -12.32 -22.49 -12.83
CA GLN A 185 -11.73 -21.76 -11.70
C GLN A 185 -11.20 -22.74 -10.64
N LEU A 186 -11.92 -23.83 -10.35
CA LEU A 186 -11.44 -24.87 -9.44
C LEU A 186 -10.15 -25.52 -9.96
N LYS A 187 -10.09 -25.90 -11.24
CA LYS A 187 -8.86 -26.47 -11.84
C LYS A 187 -7.66 -25.54 -11.79
N ILE A 188 -7.89 -24.23 -11.83
CA ILE A 188 -6.82 -23.24 -11.66
C ILE A 188 -6.34 -23.26 -10.20
N ILE A 189 -7.26 -23.24 -9.24
CA ILE A 189 -6.96 -23.20 -7.80
C ILE A 189 -6.28 -24.50 -7.33
N GLU A 190 -6.70 -25.65 -7.83
CA GLU A 190 -6.13 -26.99 -7.53
C GLU A 190 -4.63 -27.10 -7.87
N LYS A 191 -4.09 -26.20 -8.72
CA LYS A 191 -2.65 -26.14 -8.98
C LYS A 191 -1.84 -25.60 -7.81
N TYR A 192 -2.48 -24.84 -6.93
CA TYR A 192 -1.83 -24.08 -5.87
C TYR A 192 -2.24 -24.56 -4.49
N TRP A 193 -3.49 -24.99 -4.33
CA TRP A 193 -4.04 -25.47 -3.08
C TRP A 193 -4.50 -26.92 -3.22
N ASP A 194 -4.26 -27.72 -2.19
CA ASP A 194 -4.80 -29.08 -2.14
C ASP A 194 -6.33 -29.09 -1.95
N ASN A 195 -6.96 -30.21 -2.34
CA ASN A 195 -8.41 -30.38 -2.25
C ASN A 195 -8.94 -30.23 -0.82
N THR A 196 -8.17 -30.60 0.21
CA THR A 196 -8.61 -30.48 1.61
C THR A 196 -8.73 -29.01 2.01
N ARG A 197 -7.77 -28.16 1.61
CA ARG A 197 -7.80 -26.72 1.83
C ARG A 197 -8.93 -26.05 1.05
N ILE A 198 -9.12 -26.44 -0.22
CA ILE A 198 -10.23 -25.94 -1.05
C ILE A 198 -11.58 -26.27 -0.42
N ASP A 199 -11.80 -27.55 -0.06
CA ASP A 199 -13.03 -28.01 0.57
C ASP A 199 -13.29 -27.29 1.90
N LYS A 200 -12.25 -27.03 2.69
CA LYS A 200 -12.36 -26.29 3.94
C LYS A 200 -12.85 -24.85 3.71
N GLU A 201 -12.31 -24.13 2.73
CA GLU A 201 -12.77 -22.76 2.46
C GLU A 201 -14.16 -22.75 1.81
N LEU A 202 -14.45 -23.68 0.91
CA LEU A 202 -15.76 -23.82 0.28
C LEU A 202 -16.86 -24.20 1.27
N ASN A 203 -16.54 -24.91 2.35
CA ASN A 203 -17.50 -25.35 3.38
C ASN A 203 -17.35 -24.59 4.71
N GLY A 204 -16.46 -23.59 4.78
CA GLY A 204 -16.21 -22.79 5.98
C GLY A 204 -17.44 -21.98 6.42
N LEU A 205 -17.43 -21.38 7.61
CA LEU A 205 -18.60 -20.62 8.11
C LEU A 205 -18.64 -19.16 7.63
N TYR A 206 -17.59 -18.70 6.95
CA TYR A 206 -17.39 -17.29 6.59
C TYR A 206 -17.62 -17.07 5.09
N PHE A 207 -18.89 -16.91 4.69
CA PHE A 207 -19.23 -16.45 3.34
C PHE A 207 -19.83 -15.05 3.39
N HIS A 208 -19.32 -14.17 2.55
CA HIS A 208 -19.92 -12.85 2.36
C HIS A 208 -21.05 -12.97 1.34
N LYS A 209 -22.31 -12.88 1.82
CA LYS A 209 -23.48 -12.73 0.96
C LYS A 209 -23.49 -11.32 0.37
N ILE A 210 -23.69 -11.19 -0.93
CA ILE A 210 -23.68 -9.89 -1.62
C ILE A 210 -24.89 -9.06 -1.15
N GLY A 211 -24.65 -7.78 -0.81
CA GLY A 211 -25.69 -6.84 -0.37
C GLY A 211 -25.63 -6.38 1.09
N SER A 212 -24.59 -6.73 1.86
CA SER A 212 -24.41 -6.25 3.23
C SER A 212 -23.02 -5.63 3.43
N TYR A 213 -22.94 -4.32 3.17
CA TYR A 213 -22.07 -3.38 3.86
C TYR A 213 -22.98 -2.30 4.47
#